data_AF-A0A7Z6UR28-F1
#
_entry.id   AF-A0A7Z6UR28-F1
#
_cell.length_a   1.000
_cell.length_b   1.000
_cell.length_c   1.000
_cell.angle_alpha   90.00
_cell.angle_beta   90.00
_cell.angle_gamma   90.00
#
_symmetry.space_group_name_H-M   'P 1'
#
loop_
_entity.id
_entity.type
_entity.pdbx_description
1 polymer ?
#
loop_
_entity_poly.entity_id
_entity_poly.type
_entity_poly.pdbx_seq_one_letter_code
_entity_poly.pdbx_strand_id
1 'polypeptide(L)'
;MIQIRPMTPEDFERFWPTFQAVVIAQETYAYDPALTQEQARDLWMKAPLHTLIAEEDGQLLGSYYLKANAAGPGNHVCNCGYMVTDAARGRGVARLMCEHSQQLARDSGFLAMQFNSVVASNEVAVGLWSKLGFKTVGRLPKAYRHARLGLVDCLVMFKWLADEPVAKEPAQPKLIGRKNIESVVSRPRRK
;
A
#
# COMPACT_ATOMS: atom_id res chain seq x y z
N MET A 1 2.38 -15.77 -21.79
CA MET A 1 3.16 -15.15 -20.70
C MET A 1 2.46 -13.87 -20.31
N ILE A 2 2.22 -13.65 -19.01
CA ILE A 2 1.55 -12.43 -18.55
C ILE A 2 2.51 -11.24 -18.67
N GLN A 3 2.05 -10.19 -19.35
CA GLN A 3 2.74 -8.91 -19.49
C GLN A 3 2.04 -7.84 -18.66
N ILE A 4 2.82 -6.93 -18.07
CA ILE A 4 2.29 -5.74 -17.42
C ILE A 4 2.68 -4.52 -18.25
N ARG A 5 1.67 -3.70 -18.61
CA ARG A 5 1.88 -2.48 -19.39
C ARG A 5 0.91 -1.36 -18.95
N PRO A 6 1.20 -0.09 -19.27
CA PRO A 6 0.25 1.01 -19.03
C PRO A 6 -1.12 0.74 -19.66
N MET A 7 -2.17 1.14 -18.93
CA MET A 7 -3.55 1.07 -19.38
C MET A 7 -3.85 2.20 -20.38
N THR A 8 -4.41 1.87 -21.55
CA THR A 8 -4.97 2.86 -22.48
C THR A 8 -6.46 3.13 -22.20
N PRO A 9 -7.07 4.18 -22.77
CA PRO A 9 -8.51 4.39 -22.65
C PRO A 9 -9.35 3.18 -23.12
N GLU A 10 -8.93 2.49 -24.17
CA GLU A 10 -9.61 1.31 -24.71
C GLU A 10 -9.47 0.09 -23.79
N ASP A 11 -8.35 -0.04 -23.07
CA ASP A 11 -8.20 -1.04 -22.00
C ASP A 11 -9.22 -0.82 -20.88
N PHE A 12 -9.48 0.44 -20.51
CA PHE A 12 -10.44 0.74 -19.47
C PHE A 12 -11.87 0.36 -19.86
N GLU A 13 -12.27 0.58 -21.11
CA GLU A 13 -13.56 0.09 -21.61
C GLU A 13 -13.70 -1.42 -21.45
N ARG A 14 -12.62 -2.17 -21.73
CA ARG A 14 -12.59 -3.62 -21.55
C ARG A 14 -12.55 -4.06 -20.09
N PHE A 15 -11.94 -3.25 -19.23
CA PHE A 15 -11.82 -3.50 -17.79
C PHE A 15 -13.07 -3.10 -17.00
N TRP A 16 -13.86 -2.15 -17.50
CA TRP A 16 -15.04 -1.61 -16.83
C TRP A 16 -16.00 -2.67 -16.26
N PRO A 17 -16.37 -3.74 -16.98
CA PRO A 17 -17.23 -4.79 -16.42
C PRO A 17 -16.64 -5.44 -15.15
N THR A 18 -15.32 -5.61 -15.09
CA THR A 18 -14.64 -6.14 -13.91
C THR A 18 -14.68 -5.16 -12.74
N PHE A 19 -14.38 -3.89 -13.01
CA PHE A 19 -14.47 -2.83 -12.00
C PHE A 19 -15.89 -2.75 -11.42
N GLN A 20 -16.90 -2.70 -12.30
CA GLN A 20 -18.29 -2.58 -11.91
C GLN A 20 -18.75 -3.78 -11.07
N ALA A 21 -18.40 -5.01 -11.48
CA ALA A 21 -18.72 -6.21 -10.73
C ALA A 21 -18.14 -6.20 -9.31
N VAL A 22 -16.87 -5.78 -9.16
CA VAL A 22 -16.21 -5.67 -7.86
C VAL A 22 -16.90 -4.64 -6.96
N VAL A 23 -17.28 -3.49 -7.51
CA VAL A 23 -17.94 -2.41 -6.77
C VAL A 23 -19.36 -2.79 -6.35
N ILE A 24 -20.16 -3.35 -7.26
CA ILE A 24 -21.54 -3.80 -6.96
C ILE A 24 -21.54 -4.89 -5.88
N ALA A 25 -20.55 -5.79 -5.88
CA ALA A 25 -20.46 -6.87 -4.91
C ALA A 25 -20.32 -6.36 -3.46
N GLN A 26 -19.70 -5.19 -3.24
CA GLN A 26 -19.53 -4.58 -1.90
C GLN A 26 -18.86 -5.53 -0.89
N GLU A 27 -17.75 -6.14 -1.31
CA GLU A 27 -17.02 -7.13 -0.49
C GLU A 27 -15.57 -6.73 -0.25
N THR A 28 -15.00 -5.86 -1.08
CA THR A 28 -13.55 -5.61 -1.12
C THR A 28 -13.15 -4.15 -1.30
N TYR A 29 -14.00 -3.31 -1.92
CA TYR A 29 -13.73 -1.91 -2.18
C TYR A 29 -14.81 -1.00 -1.58
N ALA A 30 -14.40 0.14 -1.02
CA ALA A 30 -15.29 1.14 -0.43
C ALA A 30 -15.65 2.23 -1.45
N TYR A 31 -16.09 1.81 -2.64
CA TYR A 31 -16.68 2.71 -3.64
C TYR A 31 -18.20 2.68 -3.54
N ASP A 32 -18.85 3.76 -3.98
CA ASP A 32 -20.30 3.81 -4.11
C ASP A 32 -20.75 2.80 -5.19
N PRO A 33 -21.68 1.87 -4.91
CA PRO A 33 -22.23 0.97 -5.91
C PRO A 33 -22.91 1.67 -7.10
N ALA A 34 -23.34 2.91 -6.94
CA ALA A 34 -23.97 3.73 -7.99
C ALA A 34 -22.95 4.54 -8.84
N LEU A 35 -21.65 4.32 -8.63
CA LEU A 35 -20.59 5.05 -9.29
C LEU A 35 -20.64 4.88 -10.83
N THR A 36 -20.58 5.99 -11.55
CA THR A 36 -20.66 5.99 -13.01
C THR A 36 -19.34 5.54 -13.66
N GLN A 37 -19.39 5.06 -14.90
CA GLN A 37 -18.18 4.68 -15.64
C GLN A 37 -17.19 5.86 -15.76
N GLU A 38 -17.68 7.09 -15.93
CA GLU A 38 -16.84 8.28 -16.00
C GLU A 38 -16.12 8.55 -14.67
N GLN A 39 -16.85 8.50 -13.55
CA GLN A 39 -16.27 8.62 -12.21
C GLN A 39 -15.24 7.52 -11.94
N ALA A 40 -15.50 6.30 -12.42
CA ALA A 40 -14.56 5.19 -12.28
C ALA A 40 -13.29 5.44 -13.09
N ARG A 41 -13.43 5.98 -14.29
CA ARG A 41 -12.28 6.35 -15.14
C ARG A 41 -11.44 7.42 -14.46
N ASP A 42 -12.06 8.40 -13.85
CA ASP A 42 -11.34 9.45 -13.11
C ASP A 42 -10.57 8.86 -11.92
N LEU A 43 -11.22 8.00 -11.11
CA LEU A 43 -10.60 7.38 -9.94
C LEU A 43 -9.49 6.38 -10.28
N TRP A 44 -9.67 5.60 -11.34
CA TRP A 44 -8.79 4.48 -11.67
C TRP A 44 -7.73 4.82 -12.70
N MET A 45 -7.99 5.74 -13.64
CA MET A 45 -7.03 6.13 -14.68
C MET A 45 -6.43 7.52 -14.49
N LYS A 46 -7.24 8.54 -14.18
CA LYS A 46 -6.76 9.94 -14.23
C LYS A 46 -6.11 10.40 -12.94
N ALA A 47 -6.69 10.05 -11.79
CA ALA A 47 -6.21 10.48 -10.48
C ALA A 47 -4.89 9.80 -10.05
N PRO A 48 -4.63 8.52 -10.37
CA PRO A 48 -3.37 7.87 -10.01
C PRO A 48 -2.18 8.37 -10.83
N LEU A 49 -0.97 8.18 -10.30
CA LEU A 49 0.27 8.48 -11.01
C LEU A 49 0.52 7.47 -12.14
N HIS A 50 0.23 6.20 -11.88
CA HIS A 50 0.30 5.13 -12.86
C HIS A 50 -0.93 4.24 -12.78
N THR A 51 -1.39 3.77 -13.93
CA THR A 51 -2.43 2.75 -14.05
C THR A 51 -1.98 1.73 -15.09
N LEU A 52 -1.93 0.46 -14.70
CA LEU A 52 -1.41 -0.62 -15.52
C LEU A 52 -2.41 -1.75 -15.60
N ILE A 53 -2.28 -2.57 -16.65
CA ILE A 53 -2.98 -3.83 -16.79
C ILE A 53 -2.00 -5.00 -16.74
N ALA A 54 -2.50 -6.16 -16.32
CA ALA A 54 -1.90 -7.45 -16.62
C ALA A 54 -2.70 -8.09 -17.75
N GLU A 55 -2.01 -8.52 -18.81
CA GLU A 55 -2.63 -9.19 -19.96
C GLU A 55 -1.83 -10.41 -20.40
N GLU A 56 -2.49 -11.35 -21.05
CA GLU A 56 -1.85 -12.47 -21.74
C GLU A 56 -2.57 -12.73 -23.04
N ASP A 57 -1.84 -12.79 -24.16
CA ASP A 57 -2.38 -13.06 -25.50
C ASP A 57 -3.58 -12.16 -25.87
N GLY A 58 -3.52 -10.89 -25.46
CA GLY A 58 -4.56 -9.88 -25.67
C GLY A 58 -5.75 -9.97 -24.70
N GLN A 59 -5.78 -10.96 -23.81
CA GLN A 59 -6.77 -11.08 -22.75
C GLN A 59 -6.38 -10.25 -21.53
N LEU A 60 -7.23 -9.31 -21.13
CA LEU A 60 -7.07 -8.55 -19.89
C LEU A 60 -7.36 -9.44 -18.68
N LEU A 61 -6.39 -9.56 -17.78
CA LEU A 61 -6.45 -10.41 -16.59
C LEU A 61 -6.60 -9.61 -15.29
N GLY A 62 -6.23 -8.35 -15.29
CA GLY A 62 -6.43 -7.47 -14.15
C GLY A 62 -5.85 -6.09 -14.38
N SER A 63 -6.07 -5.22 -13.42
CA SER A 63 -5.48 -3.89 -13.40
C SER A 63 -5.10 -3.50 -11.99
N TYR A 64 -4.09 -2.64 -11.90
CA TYR A 64 -3.77 -1.93 -10.67
C TYR A 64 -3.41 -0.48 -10.96
N TYR A 65 -3.56 0.36 -9.94
CA TYR A 65 -3.05 1.73 -9.95
C TYR A 65 -1.97 1.93 -8.89
N LEU A 66 -1.15 2.97 -9.06
CA LEU A 66 -0.16 3.44 -8.10
C LEU A 66 -0.30 4.96 -7.97
N LYS A 67 -0.38 5.45 -6.73
CA LYS A 67 -0.47 6.89 -6.42
C LYS A 67 0.18 7.22 -5.09
N ALA A 68 0.46 8.50 -4.83
CA ALA A 68 0.76 8.95 -3.49
C ALA A 68 -0.45 8.70 -2.56
N ASN A 69 -0.20 8.15 -1.37
CA ASN A 69 -1.25 7.84 -0.40
C ASN A 69 -1.77 9.10 0.31
N ALA A 70 -0.90 10.09 0.47
CA ALA A 70 -1.20 11.40 1.04
C ALA A 70 -0.51 12.50 0.22
N ALA A 71 -1.02 13.72 0.35
CA ALA A 71 -0.40 14.90 -0.26
C ALA A 71 0.81 15.40 0.54
N GLY A 72 1.52 16.39 -0.01
CA GLY A 72 2.56 17.15 0.68
C GLY A 72 3.62 16.25 1.35
N PRO A 73 3.92 16.42 2.66
CA PRO A 73 5.00 15.68 3.33
C PRO A 73 4.77 14.17 3.42
N GLY A 74 3.55 13.68 3.19
CA GLY A 74 3.22 12.26 3.17
C GLY A 74 3.35 11.60 1.79
N ASN A 75 3.75 12.34 0.75
CA ASN A 75 3.78 11.85 -0.62
C ASN A 75 4.83 10.76 -0.90
N HIS A 76 5.75 10.52 0.03
CA HIS A 76 6.74 9.45 -0.05
C HIS A 76 6.16 8.05 0.22
N VAL A 77 4.92 7.97 0.73
CA VAL A 77 4.18 6.71 0.90
C VAL A 77 3.17 6.57 -0.23
N CYS A 78 3.26 5.48 -1.00
CA CYS A 78 2.29 5.19 -2.05
C CYS A 78 1.13 4.32 -1.58
N ASN A 79 0.10 4.26 -2.41
CA ASN A 79 -1.04 3.37 -2.30
C ASN A 79 -1.32 2.72 -3.66
N CYS A 80 -1.83 1.50 -3.61
CA CYS A 80 -2.31 0.77 -4.77
C CYS A 80 -3.70 0.18 -4.51
N GLY A 81 -4.47 0.06 -5.59
CA GLY A 81 -5.62 -0.82 -5.68
C GLY A 81 -5.41 -1.84 -6.79
N TYR A 82 -5.93 -3.06 -6.60
CA TYR A 82 -5.82 -4.18 -7.52
C TYR A 82 -7.21 -4.78 -7.76
N MET A 83 -7.53 -5.07 -9.02
CA MET A 83 -8.69 -5.86 -9.38
C MET A 83 -8.27 -6.89 -10.42
N VAL A 84 -8.77 -8.12 -10.28
CA VAL A 84 -8.52 -9.22 -11.21
C VAL A 84 -9.82 -9.62 -11.86
N THR A 85 -9.75 -10.03 -13.12
CA THR A 85 -10.90 -10.61 -13.82
C THR A 85 -11.18 -12.02 -13.30
N ASP A 86 -12.37 -12.56 -13.57
CA ASP A 86 -12.69 -13.94 -13.18
C ASP A 86 -11.78 -14.96 -13.86
N ALA A 87 -11.38 -14.70 -15.11
CA ALA A 87 -10.45 -15.52 -15.87
C ALA A 87 -9.02 -15.56 -15.30
N ALA A 88 -8.69 -14.66 -14.38
CA ALA A 88 -7.39 -14.56 -13.72
C ALA A 88 -7.32 -15.26 -12.36
N ARG A 89 -8.46 -15.71 -11.81
CA ARG A 89 -8.52 -16.33 -10.48
C ARG A 89 -7.66 -17.60 -10.43
N GLY A 90 -6.91 -17.76 -9.35
CA GLY A 90 -6.02 -18.92 -9.15
C GLY A 90 -4.74 -18.92 -9.99
N ARG A 91 -4.52 -17.93 -10.87
CA ARG A 91 -3.38 -17.89 -11.79
C ARG A 91 -2.21 -17.03 -11.33
N GLY A 92 -2.26 -16.52 -10.09
CA GLY A 92 -1.19 -15.70 -9.52
C GLY A 92 -1.12 -14.26 -10.06
N VAL A 93 -2.10 -13.79 -10.84
CA VAL A 93 -2.09 -12.45 -11.45
C VAL A 93 -1.98 -11.33 -10.41
N ALA A 94 -2.74 -11.41 -9.31
CA ALA A 94 -2.67 -10.42 -8.23
C ALA A 94 -1.28 -10.37 -7.56
N ARG A 95 -0.60 -11.51 -7.42
CA ARG A 95 0.77 -11.58 -6.91
C ARG A 95 1.71 -10.82 -7.85
N LEU A 96 1.66 -11.18 -9.13
CA LEU A 96 2.52 -10.59 -10.16
C LEU A 96 2.32 -9.07 -10.27
N MET A 97 1.08 -8.58 -10.24
CA MET A 97 0.79 -7.14 -10.21
C MET A 97 1.33 -6.46 -8.95
N CYS A 98 1.23 -7.09 -7.78
CA CYS A 98 1.71 -6.50 -6.52
C CYS A 98 3.25 -6.52 -6.40
N GLU A 99 3.92 -7.52 -6.94
CA GLU A 99 5.39 -7.54 -7.02
C GLU A 99 5.88 -6.45 -7.98
N HIS A 100 5.24 -6.32 -9.15
CA HIS A 100 5.55 -5.27 -10.12
C HIS A 100 5.27 -3.87 -9.57
N SER A 101 4.14 -3.64 -8.90
CA SER A 101 3.80 -2.33 -8.33
C SER A 101 4.78 -1.89 -7.24
N GLN A 102 5.34 -2.82 -6.46
CA GLN A 102 6.37 -2.52 -5.47
C GLN A 102 7.68 -2.10 -6.13
N GLN A 103 8.06 -2.73 -7.24
CA GLN A 103 9.23 -2.30 -8.00
C GLN A 103 9.00 -0.91 -8.61
N LEU A 104 7.89 -0.74 -9.32
CA LEU A 104 7.50 0.55 -9.90
C LEU A 104 7.45 1.65 -8.84
N ALA A 105 6.95 1.36 -7.64
CA ALA A 105 6.90 2.33 -6.55
C ALA A 105 8.30 2.81 -6.14
N ARG A 106 9.29 1.91 -6.06
CA ARG A 106 10.70 2.30 -5.80
C ARG A 106 11.25 3.16 -6.93
N ASP A 107 11.01 2.74 -8.17
CA ASP A 107 11.49 3.45 -9.36
C ASP A 107 10.85 4.86 -9.47
N SER A 108 9.62 5.02 -8.99
CA SER A 108 8.93 6.31 -8.85
C SER A 108 9.35 7.13 -7.61
N GLY A 109 10.31 6.66 -6.81
CA GLY A 109 10.84 7.38 -5.64
C GLY A 109 10.02 7.26 -4.36
N PHE A 110 9.05 6.36 -4.28
CA PHE A 110 8.33 6.09 -3.03
C PHE A 110 9.19 5.24 -2.09
N LEU A 111 9.10 5.54 -0.79
CA LEU A 111 9.84 4.84 0.26
C LEU A 111 9.03 3.71 0.90
N ALA A 112 7.71 3.77 0.82
CA ALA A 112 6.81 2.78 1.42
C ALA A 112 5.50 2.65 0.64
N MET A 113 4.77 1.55 0.87
CA MET A 113 3.43 1.32 0.36
C MET A 113 2.46 1.03 1.50
N GLN A 114 1.29 1.67 1.47
CA GLN A 114 0.23 1.50 2.45
C GLN A 114 -1.10 1.15 1.77
N PHE A 115 -1.80 0.16 2.32
CA PHE A 115 -3.20 -0.13 2.03
C PHE A 115 -4.05 0.35 3.21
N ASN A 116 -4.91 1.35 2.96
CA ASN A 116 -5.65 2.04 4.02
C ASN A 116 -6.82 1.24 4.57
N SER A 117 -7.44 0.41 3.73
CA SER A 117 -8.69 -0.27 4.05
C SER A 117 -8.76 -1.61 3.30
N VAL A 118 -8.10 -2.62 3.86
CA VAL A 118 -8.22 -4.01 3.39
C VAL A 118 -9.34 -4.66 4.19
N VAL A 119 -10.45 -5.02 3.55
CA VAL A 119 -11.59 -5.67 4.23
C VAL A 119 -11.11 -6.99 4.84
N ALA A 120 -11.26 -7.14 6.17
CA ALA A 120 -10.66 -8.24 6.91
C ALA A 120 -11.20 -9.62 6.51
N SER A 121 -12.44 -9.69 6.01
CA SER A 121 -13.05 -10.92 5.48
C SER A 121 -12.52 -11.34 4.11
N ASN A 122 -11.73 -10.49 3.43
CA ASN A 122 -11.03 -10.87 2.20
C ASN A 122 -9.72 -11.61 2.55
N GLU A 123 -9.86 -12.79 3.14
CA GLU A 123 -8.74 -13.59 3.64
C GLU A 123 -7.70 -13.91 2.55
N VAL A 124 -8.15 -14.08 1.30
CA VAL A 124 -7.28 -14.31 0.14
C VAL A 124 -6.33 -13.14 -0.07
N ALA A 125 -6.86 -11.91 -0.10
CA ALA A 125 -6.03 -10.72 -0.27
C ALA A 125 -5.14 -10.47 0.96
N VAL A 126 -5.69 -10.57 2.18
CA VAL A 126 -4.92 -10.41 3.42
C VAL A 126 -3.74 -11.39 3.49
N GLY A 127 -3.98 -12.65 3.16
CA GLY A 127 -2.94 -13.68 3.11
C GLY A 127 -1.91 -13.43 2.03
N LEU A 128 -2.33 -12.95 0.84
CA LEU A 128 -1.42 -12.57 -0.24
C LEU A 128 -0.52 -11.40 0.16
N TRP A 129 -1.08 -10.30 0.66
CA TRP A 129 -0.32 -9.12 1.07
C TRP A 129 0.68 -9.45 2.17
N SER A 130 0.28 -10.26 3.14
CA SER A 130 1.18 -10.74 4.20
C SER A 130 2.38 -11.53 3.63
N LYS A 131 2.13 -12.45 2.68
CA LYS A 131 3.18 -13.20 1.98
C LYS A 131 4.10 -12.31 1.13
N LEU A 132 3.60 -11.16 0.69
CA LEU A 132 4.36 -10.16 -0.06
C LEU A 132 5.04 -9.12 0.84
N GLY A 133 5.08 -9.36 2.15
CA GLY A 133 5.86 -8.57 3.11
C GLY A 133 5.14 -7.35 3.69
N PHE A 134 3.83 -7.23 3.48
CA PHE A 134 3.03 -6.24 4.19
C PHE A 134 2.75 -6.69 5.62
N LYS A 135 2.82 -5.77 6.57
CA LYS A 135 2.43 -5.98 7.96
C LYS A 135 1.09 -5.29 8.22
N THR A 136 0.20 -5.94 8.98
CA THR A 136 -0.97 -5.26 9.54
C THR A 136 -0.51 -4.33 10.65
N VAL A 137 -0.64 -3.01 10.45
CA VAL A 137 -0.25 -1.98 11.41
C VAL A 137 -1.45 -1.42 12.19
N GLY A 138 -2.67 -1.73 11.75
CA GLY A 138 -3.89 -1.32 12.43
C GLY A 138 -5.08 -2.18 12.02
N ARG A 139 -6.07 -2.24 12.92
CA ARG A 139 -7.37 -2.86 12.69
C ARG A 139 -8.45 -1.87 13.11
N LEU A 140 -9.37 -1.59 12.18
CA LEU A 140 -10.47 -0.66 12.34
C LEU A 140 -11.76 -1.48 12.52
N PRO A 141 -12.30 -1.61 13.74
CA PRO A 141 -13.48 -2.41 13.98
C PRO A 141 -14.70 -1.86 13.24
N LYS A 142 -15.49 -2.73 12.59
CA LYS A 142 -16.77 -2.37 11.94
C LYS A 142 -16.65 -1.26 10.88
N ALA A 143 -15.48 -1.11 10.27
CA ALA A 143 -15.16 -0.02 9.33
C ALA A 143 -15.66 -0.25 7.89
N TYR A 144 -16.28 -1.40 7.59
CA TYR A 144 -16.84 -1.68 6.27
C TYR A 144 -18.20 -2.35 6.37
N ARG A 145 -19.15 -1.92 5.52
CA ARG A 145 -20.49 -2.53 5.41
C ARG A 145 -20.49 -3.51 4.25
N HIS A 146 -20.22 -4.78 4.55
CA HIS A 146 -20.22 -5.85 3.58
C HIS A 146 -21.65 -6.26 3.22
N ALA A 147 -21.95 -6.46 1.92
CA ALA A 147 -23.29 -6.83 1.45
C ALA A 147 -23.87 -8.10 2.09
N ARG A 148 -23.02 -9.05 2.51
CA ARG A 148 -23.44 -10.36 3.04
C ARG A 148 -23.16 -10.53 4.54
N LEU A 149 -22.09 -9.90 5.05
CA LEU A 149 -21.57 -10.14 6.40
C LEU A 149 -21.91 -9.00 7.39
N GLY A 150 -22.59 -7.95 6.93
CA GLY A 150 -22.88 -6.78 7.76
C GLY A 150 -21.64 -5.93 8.01
N LEU A 151 -21.51 -5.39 9.23
CA LEU A 151 -20.36 -4.57 9.59
C LEU A 151 -19.15 -5.45 9.91
N VAL A 152 -18.10 -5.34 9.10
CA VAL A 152 -16.84 -6.07 9.24
C VAL A 152 -15.67 -5.11 9.44
N ASP A 153 -14.55 -5.65 9.89
CA ASP A 153 -13.35 -4.86 10.16
C ASP A 153 -12.58 -4.55 8.88
N CYS A 154 -11.80 -3.47 8.91
CA CYS A 154 -10.76 -3.19 7.93
C CYS A 154 -9.38 -3.25 8.57
N LEU A 155 -8.39 -3.64 7.78
CA LEU A 155 -6.98 -3.65 8.16
C LEU A 155 -6.26 -2.50 7.44
N VAL A 156 -5.38 -1.83 8.19
CA VAL A 156 -4.34 -0.97 7.61
C VAL A 156 -3.10 -1.84 7.45
N MET A 157 -2.61 -1.97 6.22
CA MET A 157 -1.42 -2.76 5.93
C MET A 157 -0.32 -1.88 5.36
N PHE A 158 0.93 -2.11 5.78
CA PHE A 158 2.07 -1.26 5.45
C PHE A 158 3.30 -2.09 5.12
N LYS A 159 4.09 -1.63 4.15
CA LYS A 159 5.40 -2.17 3.81
C LYS A 159 6.38 -1.04 3.50
N TRP A 160 7.53 -1.04 4.19
CA TRP A 160 8.67 -0.24 3.77
C TRP A 160 9.30 -0.85 2.51
N LEU A 161 9.53 -0.04 1.48
CA LEU A 161 9.99 -0.50 0.17
C LEU A 161 11.44 -0.13 -0.10
N ALA A 162 11.86 1.08 0.27
CA ALA A 162 13.25 1.49 0.15
C ALA A 162 14.14 0.53 0.93
N ASP A 163 15.41 0.46 0.55
CA ASP A 163 16.41 -0.11 1.46
C ASP A 163 16.21 0.53 2.83
N GLU A 164 16.25 -0.28 3.90
CA GLU A 164 16.08 0.27 5.25
C GLU A 164 17.00 1.48 5.36
N PRO A 165 16.50 2.66 5.77
CA PRO A 165 17.40 3.75 6.07
C PRO A 165 18.34 3.19 7.13
N VAL A 166 19.62 3.02 6.78
CA VAL A 166 20.64 2.62 7.73
C VAL A 166 20.50 3.61 8.86
N ALA A 167 19.96 3.16 10.00
CA ALA A 167 19.87 3.99 11.17
C ALA A 167 21.31 4.38 11.46
N LYS A 168 21.70 5.62 11.13
CA LYS A 168 22.94 6.16 11.64
C LYS A 168 22.75 6.10 13.14
N GLU A 169 23.52 5.24 13.81
CA GLU A 169 23.63 5.29 15.25
C GLU A 169 23.77 6.76 15.62
N PRO A 170 22.92 7.29 16.52
CA PRO A 170 23.06 8.67 16.93
C PRO A 170 24.50 8.86 17.37
N ALA A 171 25.19 9.81 16.74
CA ALA A 171 26.58 10.08 17.06
C ALA A 171 26.67 10.23 18.58
N GLN A 172 27.41 9.33 19.23
CA GLN A 172 27.57 9.41 20.68
C GLN A 172 28.05 10.83 20.99
N PRO A 173 27.38 11.55 21.90
CA PRO A 173 27.82 12.89 22.26
C PRO A 173 29.27 12.77 22.68
N LYS A 174 30.17 13.45 21.97
CA LYS A 174 31.58 13.52 22.36
C LYS A 174 31.59 14.17 23.74
N LEU A 175 31.83 13.37 24.77
CA LEU A 175 32.10 13.86 26.12
C LEU A 175 33.31 14.79 25.99
N ILE A 176 33.07 16.10 26.02
CA ILE A 176 34.13 17.08 26.22
C ILE A 176 34.71 16.73 27.58
N GLY A 177 35.93 16.20 27.58
CA GLY A 177 36.62 15.80 28.80
C GLY A 177 36.58 16.95 29.78
N ARG A 178 35.91 16.75 30.92
CA ARG A 178 36.01 17.65 32.07
C ARG A 178 37.43 17.56 32.58
N LYS A 179 38.35 18.33 31.99
CA LYS A 179 39.61 18.66 32.65
C LYS A 179 39.26 19.60 33.80
N ASN A 180 39.55 19.11 35.00
CA ASN A 180 39.71 19.87 36.25
C ASN A 180 38.40 20.31 36.93
N ILE A 181 37.77 19.37 37.65
CA ILE A 181 37.20 19.69 38.96
C ILE A 181 38.20 19.11 39.97
N GLU A 182 39.08 19.96 40.49
CA GLU A 182 39.94 19.62 41.62
C GLU A 182 39.06 19.37 42.84
N SER A 183 39.11 18.15 43.36
CA SER A 183 38.56 17.80 44.65
C SER A 183 39.42 18.42 45.75
N VAL A 184 39.05 19.60 46.24
CA VAL A 184 39.58 20.12 47.52
C VAL A 184 38.89 19.36 48.65
N VAL A 185 39.45 18.20 48.99
CA VAL A 185 39.22 17.57 50.29
C VAL A 185 40.21 18.21 51.26
N SER A 186 39.74 19.11 52.11
CA SER A 186 40.48 19.51 53.31
C SER A 186 39.53 19.68 54.49
N ARG A 187 39.40 18.60 55.28
CA ARG A 187 39.03 18.70 56.69
C ARG A 187 40.28 19.01 57.51
N PRO A 188 40.22 19.95 58.45
CA PRO A 188 41.01 19.85 59.67
C PRO A 188 40.11 19.37 60.81
N ARG A 189 40.45 18.20 61.37
CA ARG A 189 40.03 17.78 62.71
C ARG A 189 40.71 18.65 63.77
N ARG A 190 39.96 19.19 64.73
CA ARG A 190 40.40 19.49 66.11
C ARG A 190 39.21 19.24 67.04
N LYS A 191 39.27 18.16 67.82
CA LYS A 191 39.70 18.05 69.24
C LYS A 191 38.68 18.70 70.17
#